data_AF-A0A9D1FBU6-F1
#
_entry.id   AF-A0A9D1FBU6-F1
#
_cell.length_a   1.000
_cell.length_b   1.000
_cell.length_c   1.000
_cell.angle_alpha   90.00
_cell.angle_beta   90.00
_cell.angle_gamma   90.00
#
_symmetry.space_group_name_H-M   'P 1'
#
loop_
_entity.id
_entity.type
_entity.pdbx_description
1 polymer ?
#
loop_
_entity_poly.entity_id
_entity_poly.type
_entity_poly.pdbx_seq_one_letter_code
_entity_poly.pdbx_strand_id
1 'polypeptide(L)'
;MKDKLHEKLIAMGDLEGKRFEDFTAACGEPKEVRDFTFSDIGPGRRATWSDGLFTVTMNFSADGEFHGVDKATHKGPWITIIAVTVIIIAAIFIGSAFLRAHNASEPSASAIGWAESAGALYDI
;
A
#
# COMPACT_ATOMS: atom_id res chain seq x y z
N MET A 1 -26.55 -9.89 12.41
CA MET A 1 -25.30 -9.27 12.89
C MET A 1 -24.91 -8.24 11.85
N LYS A 2 -24.54 -7.01 12.21
CA LYS A 2 -23.89 -6.11 11.24
C LYS A 2 -22.48 -6.64 11.05
N ASP A 3 -22.13 -7.06 9.84
CA ASP A 3 -20.79 -7.54 9.52
C ASP A 3 -19.78 -6.45 9.85
N LYS A 4 -18.77 -6.81 10.67
CA LYS A 4 -17.80 -5.86 11.19
C LYS A 4 -16.81 -5.48 10.10
N LEU A 5 -16.21 -4.29 10.20
CA LEU A 5 -15.31 -3.76 9.17
C LEU A 5 -14.14 -4.70 8.87
N HIS A 6 -13.54 -5.31 9.90
CA HIS A 6 -12.45 -6.25 9.72
C HIS A 6 -12.88 -7.55 9.03
N GLU A 7 -14.10 -8.05 9.28
CA GLU A 7 -14.63 -9.25 8.62
C GLU A 7 -14.79 -9.01 7.12
N LYS A 8 -15.25 -7.81 6.74
CA LYS A 8 -15.36 -7.39 5.34
C LYS A 8 -13.99 -7.32 4.66
N LEU A 9 -13.00 -6.72 5.32
CA LEU A 9 -11.64 -6.67 4.80
C LEU A 9 -11.00 -8.05 4.67
N ILE A 10 -11.27 -8.96 5.61
CA ILE A 10 -10.85 -10.37 5.52
C ILE A 10 -11.51 -11.04 4.31
N ALA A 11 -12.81 -10.81 4.10
CA ALA A 11 -13.56 -11.38 2.99
C ALA A 11 -13.10 -10.85 1.62
N MET A 12 -12.50 -9.66 1.56
CA MET A 12 -11.88 -9.15 0.33
C MET A 12 -10.66 -9.95 -0.10
N GLY A 13 -10.05 -10.72 0.81
CA GLY A 13 -8.92 -11.58 0.54
C GLY A 13 -7.63 -10.81 0.29
N ASP A 14 -6.88 -11.22 -0.73
CA ASP A 14 -5.71 -10.49 -1.20
C ASP A 14 -6.13 -9.08 -1.65
N LEU A 15 -5.42 -8.06 -1.17
CA LEU A 15 -5.73 -6.66 -1.43
C LEU A 15 -4.92 -6.07 -2.60
N GLU A 16 -3.97 -6.82 -3.15
CA GLU A 16 -3.18 -6.39 -4.31
C GLU A 16 -4.07 -6.11 -5.52
N GLY A 17 -3.76 -5.03 -6.25
CA GLY A 17 -4.52 -4.60 -7.43
C GLY A 17 -5.93 -4.08 -7.15
N LYS A 18 -6.38 -4.08 -5.89
CA LYS A 18 -7.67 -3.49 -5.52
C LYS A 18 -7.62 -1.98 -5.58
N ARG A 19 -8.76 -1.41 -5.94
CA ARG A 19 -8.93 0.02 -6.08
C ARG A 19 -9.83 0.56 -4.97
N PHE A 20 -9.77 1.86 -4.75
CA PHE A 20 -10.58 2.58 -3.78
C PHE A 20 -12.08 2.19 -3.87
N GLU A 21 -12.60 2.04 -5.09
CA GLU A 21 -13.98 1.65 -5.35
C GLU A 21 -14.32 0.25 -4.83
N ASP A 22 -13.37 -0.70 -4.85
CA ASP A 22 -13.57 -2.05 -4.31
C ASP A 22 -13.75 -2.01 -2.78
N PHE A 23 -12.98 -1.16 -2.10
CA PHE A 23 -13.12 -0.94 -0.66
C PHE A 23 -14.44 -0.26 -0.34
N THR A 24 -14.84 0.75 -1.12
CA THR A 24 -16.13 1.42 -0.93
C THR A 24 -17.31 0.46 -1.16
N ALA A 25 -17.23 -0.41 -2.17
CA ALA A 25 -18.25 -1.42 -2.44
C ALA A 25 -18.39 -2.44 -1.29
N ALA A 26 -17.27 -2.90 -0.73
CA ALA A 26 -17.27 -3.90 0.34
C ALA A 26 -17.57 -3.28 1.73
N CYS A 27 -16.92 -2.17 2.05
CA CYS A 27 -16.89 -1.56 3.38
C CYS A 27 -17.88 -0.40 3.55
N GLY A 28 -18.47 0.09 2.45
CA GLY A 28 -19.24 1.33 2.41
C GLY A 28 -18.34 2.55 2.27
N GLU A 29 -18.96 3.73 2.19
CA GLU A 29 -18.22 5.01 2.09
C GLU A 29 -17.26 5.20 3.28
N PRO A 30 -16.04 5.67 3.03
CA PRO A 30 -15.12 6.05 4.10
C PRO A 30 -15.71 7.20 4.92
N LYS A 31 -15.37 7.23 6.20
CA LYS A 31 -15.74 8.35 7.08
C LYS A 31 -14.98 9.63 6.72
N GLU A 32 -13.80 9.47 6.12
CA GLU A 32 -12.92 10.57 5.78
C GLU A 32 -12.07 10.21 4.57
N VAL A 33 -11.92 11.17 3.65
CA VAL A 33 -10.98 11.12 2.54
C VAL A 33 -10.21 12.42 2.52
N ARG A 34 -8.89 12.36 2.37
CA ARG A 34 -8.02 13.53 2.26
C ARG A 34 -7.00 13.32 1.15
N ASP A 35 -6.76 14.35 0.36
CA ASP A 35 -5.66 14.34 -0.61
C ASP A 35 -4.31 14.28 0.12
N PHE A 36 -3.37 13.54 -0.46
CA PHE A 36 -2.05 13.34 0.12
C PHE A 36 -1.02 13.10 -0.98
N THR A 37 0.17 13.69 -0.83
CA THR A 37 1.29 13.43 -1.74
C THR A 37 2.27 12.49 -1.07
N PHE A 38 2.39 11.28 -1.60
CA PHE A 38 3.36 10.28 -1.15
C PHE A 38 4.71 10.53 -1.81
N SER A 39 5.80 10.30 -1.09
CA SER A 39 7.16 10.55 -1.59
C SER A 39 7.59 9.63 -2.73
N ASP A 40 6.98 8.44 -2.80
CA ASP A 40 7.31 7.32 -3.70
C ASP A 40 6.27 7.12 -4.81
N ILE A 41 5.00 7.40 -4.54
CA ILE A 41 3.88 7.20 -5.49
C ILE A 41 3.40 8.53 -6.11
N GLY A 42 3.76 9.68 -5.50
CA GLY A 42 3.28 11.00 -5.93
C GLY A 42 1.88 11.32 -5.40
N PRO A 43 1.07 12.12 -6.11
CA PRO A 43 -0.26 12.51 -5.67
C PRO A 43 -1.19 11.31 -5.46
N GLY A 44 -2.02 11.38 -4.43
CA GLY A 44 -2.98 10.36 -4.09
C GLY A 44 -3.92 10.81 -2.98
N ARG A 45 -4.48 9.85 -2.25
CA ARG A 45 -5.42 10.10 -1.16
C ARG A 45 -5.25 9.12 -0.01
N ARG A 46 -5.64 9.56 1.18
CA ARG A 46 -5.84 8.72 2.36
C ARG A 46 -7.33 8.62 2.65
N ALA A 47 -7.80 7.40 2.86
CA ALA A 47 -9.20 7.17 3.22
C ALA A 47 -9.31 6.34 4.50
N THR A 48 -10.25 6.71 5.35
CA THR A 48 -10.44 6.11 6.68
C THR A 48 -11.81 5.47 6.80
N TRP A 49 -11.85 4.18 7.12
CA TRP A 49 -13.05 3.44 7.48
C TRP A 49 -13.07 3.14 8.97
N SER A 50 -14.25 3.13 9.57
CA SER A 50 -14.41 2.79 10.99
C SER A 50 -15.80 2.27 11.32
N ASP A 51 -15.88 1.17 12.06
CA ASP A 51 -17.14 0.67 12.65
C ASP A 51 -17.30 1.06 14.13
N GLY A 52 -16.43 1.94 14.64
CA GLY A 52 -16.41 2.40 16.04
C GLY A 52 -15.55 1.54 16.97
N LEU A 53 -15.34 0.27 16.63
CA LEU A 53 -14.45 -0.66 17.34
C LEU A 53 -13.09 -0.77 16.64
N PHE A 54 -13.13 -0.89 15.31
CA PHE A 54 -11.99 -0.95 14.42
C PHE A 54 -11.96 0.32 13.55
N THR A 55 -10.78 0.87 13.33
CA THR A 55 -10.54 1.99 12.41
C THR A 55 -9.29 1.71 11.61
N VAL A 56 -9.37 1.86 10.30
CA VAL A 56 -8.26 1.67 9.37
C VAL A 56 -8.18 2.84 8.40
N THR A 57 -6.96 3.32 8.18
CA THR A 57 -6.62 4.36 7.22
C THR A 57 -5.72 3.75 6.16
N MET A 58 -6.12 3.87 4.90
CA MET A 58 -5.46 3.28 3.75
C MET A 58 -5.02 4.35 2.77
N ASN A 59 -3.94 4.05 2.04
CA ASN A 59 -3.33 4.92 1.06
C ASN A 59 -3.71 4.46 -0.35
N PHE A 60 -4.09 5.42 -1.18
CA PHE A 60 -4.39 5.17 -2.59
C PHE A 60 -3.67 6.19 -3.47
N SER A 61 -3.27 5.78 -4.67
CA SER A 61 -2.74 6.67 -5.71
C SER A 61 -3.83 7.61 -6.24
N ALA A 62 -3.44 8.55 -7.11
CA ALA A 62 -4.37 9.44 -7.78
C ALA A 62 -5.44 8.69 -8.61
N ASP A 63 -5.06 7.59 -9.25
CA ASP A 63 -6.00 6.77 -10.03
C ASP A 63 -6.84 5.85 -9.13
N GLY A 64 -6.43 5.65 -7.86
CA GLY A 64 -7.21 4.93 -6.86
C GLY A 64 -6.71 3.53 -6.55
N GLU A 65 -5.53 3.13 -7.05
CA GLU A 65 -4.88 1.87 -6.68
C GLU A 65 -4.50 1.85 -5.20
N PHE A 66 -4.65 0.71 -4.53
CA PHE A 66 -4.28 0.53 -3.14
C PHE A 66 -2.76 0.40 -2.95
N HIS A 67 -2.19 1.24 -2.08
CA HIS A 67 -0.75 1.27 -1.78
C HIS A 67 -0.43 0.98 -0.31
N GLY A 68 -1.37 0.37 0.42
CA GLY A 68 -1.12 -0.10 1.78
C GLY A 68 -1.87 0.67 2.87
N VAL A 69 -1.55 0.32 4.10
CA VAL A 69 -2.21 0.83 5.31
C VAL A 69 -1.30 1.83 6.00
N ASP A 70 -1.79 3.05 6.22
CA ASP A 70 -1.10 4.08 7.01
C ASP A 70 -1.25 3.81 8.51
N LYS A 71 -2.47 3.48 8.95
CA LYS A 71 -2.77 3.25 10.37
C LYS A 71 -3.93 2.30 10.54
N ALA A 72 -3.84 1.41 11.53
CA ALA A 72 -4.95 0.60 12.01
C ALA A 72 -5.03 0.68 13.54
N THR A 73 -6.25 0.82 14.08
CA THR A 73 -6.50 0.84 15.52
C THR A 73 -7.72 0.02 15.86
N HIS A 74 -7.70 -0.63 17.02
CA HIS A 74 -8.79 -1.45 17.53
C HIS A 74 -8.97 -1.18 19.03
N LYS A 75 -10.23 -1.10 19.49
CA LYS A 75 -10.58 -0.82 20.89
C LYS A 75 -10.94 -2.07 21.72
N GLY A 76 -10.89 -3.27 21.12
CA GLY A 76 -11.15 -4.56 21.79
C GLY A 76 -9.89 -5.41 22.02
N PRO A 77 -10.01 -6.63 22.60
CA PRO A 77 -8.88 -7.48 22.99
C PRO A 77 -7.98 -7.88 21.81
N TRP A 78 -6.68 -8.03 22.07
CA TRP A 78 -5.57 -8.02 21.10
C TRP A 78 -5.58 -9.12 20.02
N ILE A 79 -6.35 -10.20 20.21
CA ILE A 79 -6.38 -11.36 19.29
C ILE A 79 -6.97 -11.02 17.90
N THR A 80 -7.94 -10.10 17.82
CA THR A 80 -8.52 -9.66 16.53
C THR A 80 -7.54 -8.82 15.71
N ILE A 81 -6.57 -8.17 16.37
CA ILE A 81 -5.58 -7.30 15.74
C ILE A 81 -4.59 -8.13 14.93
N ILE A 82 -4.14 -9.28 15.44
CA ILE A 82 -3.14 -10.14 14.79
C ILE A 82 -3.64 -10.67 13.44
N ALA A 83 -4.90 -11.09 13.33
CA ALA A 83 -5.46 -11.62 12.09
C ALA A 83 -5.54 -10.55 10.98
N VAL A 84 -5.92 -9.32 11.34
CA VAL A 84 -5.98 -8.17 10.43
C VAL A 84 -4.56 -7.71 10.04
N THR A 85 -3.63 -7.72 11.00
CA THR A 85 -2.23 -7.35 10.77
C THR A 85 -1.51 -8.33 9.84
N VAL A 86 -1.79 -9.64 9.90
CA VAL A 86 -1.17 -10.63 9.00
C VAL A 86 -1.61 -10.43 7.54
N ILE A 87 -2.88 -10.09 7.30
CA ILE A 87 -3.41 -9.82 5.94
C ILE A 87 -2.84 -8.50 5.39
N ILE A 88 -2.77 -7.47 6.23
CA ILE A 88 -2.19 -6.17 5.85
C ILE A 88 -0.69 -6.30 5.55
N ILE A 89 0.06 -7.09 6.35
CA ILE A 89 1.48 -7.33 6.13
C ILE A 89 1.72 -8.11 4.83
N ALA A 90 0.89 -9.12 4.50
CA ALA A 90 0.98 -9.84 3.23
C ALA A 90 0.79 -8.91 2.02
N ALA A 91 -0.15 -7.97 2.09
CA ALA A 91 -0.39 -6.99 1.03
C ALA A 91 0.72 -5.92 0.89
N ILE A 92 1.44 -5.59 1.97
CA ILE A 92 2.54 -4.61 1.97
C ILE A 92 3.83 -5.19 1.33
N PHE A 93 4.05 -6.50 1.40
CA PHE A 93 5.29 -7.11 0.92
C PHE A 93 5.38 -7.32 -0.60
N ILE A 94 4.26 -7.26 -1.33
CA ILE A 94 4.28 -7.48 -2.79
C ILE A 94 4.47 -6.14 -3.56
N GLY A 95 3.79 -5.06 -3.15
CA GLY A 95 3.95 -3.75 -3.79
C GLY A 95 5.35 -3.11 -3.64
N SER A 96 5.99 -3.30 -2.48
CA SER A 96 7.33 -2.73 -2.21
C SER A 96 8.49 -3.52 -2.83
N ALA A 97 8.24 -4.76 -3.27
CA ALA A 97 9.18 -5.56 -4.06
C ALA A 97 9.09 -5.24 -5.56
N PHE A 98 7.88 -5.00 -6.08
CA PHE A 98 7.68 -4.67 -7.49
C PHE A 98 8.20 -3.26 -7.85
N LEU A 99 8.00 -2.26 -6.99
CA LEU A 99 8.56 -0.91 -7.18
C LEU A 99 10.10 -0.87 -7.07
N ARG A 100 10.69 -1.70 -6.22
CA ARG A 100 12.16 -1.86 -6.18
C ARG A 100 12.71 -2.62 -7.40
N ALA A 101 11.96 -3.57 -7.96
CA ALA A 101 12.37 -4.28 -9.18
C ALA A 101 12.23 -3.42 -10.45
N HIS A 102 11.21 -2.56 -10.52
CA HIS A 102 11.00 -1.64 -11.65
C HIS A 102 12.00 -0.46 -11.61
N ASN A 103 12.32 0.07 -10.42
CA ASN A 103 13.36 1.10 -10.29
C ASN A 103 14.81 0.56 -10.35
N ALA A 104 15.01 -0.75 -10.18
CA ALA A 104 16.31 -1.40 -10.37
C ALA A 104 16.57 -1.82 -11.84
N SER A 105 15.55 -1.78 -12.70
CA SER A 105 15.70 -2.09 -14.13
C SER A 105 16.02 -0.86 -14.98
N GLU A 106 15.98 0.35 -14.41
CA GLU A 106 16.64 1.51 -14.99
C GLU A 106 18.06 1.62 -14.40
N PRO A 107 19.13 1.36 -15.18
CA PRO A 107 20.46 1.67 -14.72
C PRO A 107 20.53 3.17 -14.48
N SER A 108 20.77 3.57 -13.22
CA SER A 108 20.97 4.97 -12.88
C SER A 108 22.08 5.55 -13.77
N ALA A 109 21.93 6.79 -14.24
CA ALA A 109 22.94 7.46 -15.07
C ALA A 109 24.35 7.47 -14.42
N SER A 110 24.42 7.31 -13.10
CA SER A 110 25.66 7.08 -12.36
C SER A 110 26.35 5.75 -12.70
N ALA A 111 25.63 4.67 -12.98
CA ALA A 111 26.20 3.36 -13.35
C ALA A 111 26.82 3.36 -14.76
N ILE A 112 26.29 4.17 -15.68
CA ILE A 112 26.83 4.35 -17.04
C ILE A 112 28.19 5.05 -16.99
N GLY A 113 28.36 6.06 -16.11
CA GLY A 113 29.62 6.79 -15.96
C GLY A 113 30.79 5.95 -15.41
N TRP A 114 30.52 4.94 -14.58
CA TRP A 114 31.54 3.99 -14.10
C TRP A 114 31.91 2.93 -15.14
N ALA A 115 30.99 2.55 -16.02
CA ALA A 115 31.24 1.57 -17.09
C ALA A 115 32.11 2.17 -18.22
N GLU A 116 31.90 3.44 -18.58
CA GLU A 116 32.73 4.13 -19.58
C GLU A 116 34.17 4.40 -19.09
N SER A 117 34.34 4.68 -17.80
CA SER A 117 35.66 4.92 -17.19
C SER A 117 36.44 3.63 -16.90
N ALA A 118 35.77 2.48 -16.75
CA ALA A 118 36.42 1.18 -16.66
C ALA A 118 36.88 0.63 -18.04
N GLY A 119 36.13 0.92 -19.12
CA GLY A 119 36.51 0.53 -20.48
C GLY A 119 37.76 1.25 -21.01
N ALA A 120 37.98 2.50 -20.60
CA ALA A 120 39.16 3.28 -20.99
C ALA A 120 40.47 2.87 -20.30
N LEU A 121 40.40 2.01 -19.27
CA LEU A 121 41.55 1.56 -18.48
C LEU A 121 42.17 0.25 -18.99
N TYR A 122 41.54 -0.41 -19.97
CA TYR A 122 42.01 -1.66 -20.57
C TYR A 122 42.50 -1.50 -22.03
N ASP A 123 42.58 -0.27 -22.53
CA ASP A 123 43.02 0.05 -23.90
C ASP A 123 44.36 0.83 -23.94
N ILE A 124 45.30 0.47 -23.05
CA ILE A 124 46.72 0.89 -23.09
C ILE A 124 47.61 -0.33 -22.87
#